data_AF-A0A2V1NX18-F1
#
_entry.id   AF-A0A2V1NX18-F1
#
_cell.length_a   1.000
_cell.length_b   1.000
_cell.length_c   1.000
_cell.angle_alpha   90.00
_cell.angle_beta   90.00
_cell.angle_gamma   90.00
#
_symmetry.space_group_name_H-M   'P 1'
#
loop_
_entity.id
_entity.type
_entity.pdbx_description
1 polymer ?
#
loop_
_entity_poly.entity_id
_entity_poly.type
_entity_poly.pdbx_seq_one_letter_code
_entity_poly.pdbx_strand_id
1 'polypeptide(L)'
;MTDDQKPVDPGDVIRTGSPESTVDRVADFYGAYIDAVYDGTDNLGRELRAHYLTEELRRRLADWEEANHADGVLRAQNVPLQWEVRYSDSGAGHAFTVVTLTWGGGTDPERTRLAIQSDLATRLISDIKESTD
;
A
#
# COMPACT_ATOMS: atom_id res chain seq x y z
N MET A 1 -1.92 5.83 28.34
CA MET A 1 -3.26 5.70 27.73
C MET A 1 -3.88 7.09 27.73
N THR A 2 -3.87 7.75 26.58
CA THR A 2 -4.73 8.90 26.26
C THR A 2 -4.63 9.02 24.75
N ASP A 3 -5.55 8.34 24.07
CA ASP A 3 -5.81 8.53 22.67
C ASP A 3 -6.77 9.72 22.59
N ASP A 4 -6.21 10.93 22.40
CA ASP A 4 -6.98 12.16 22.22
C ASP A 4 -7.48 12.23 20.77
N GLN A 5 -8.29 11.26 20.38
CA GLN A 5 -9.01 11.34 19.12
C GLN A 5 -10.26 12.16 19.38
N LYS A 6 -10.18 13.45 19.03
CA LYS A 6 -11.34 14.36 19.00
C LYS A 6 -12.51 13.64 18.32
N PRO A 7 -13.73 13.69 18.89
CA PRO A 7 -14.89 13.10 18.23
C PRO A 7 -15.04 13.76 16.85
N VAL A 8 -15.03 12.94 15.81
CA VAL A 8 -15.46 13.36 14.48
C VAL A 8 -16.91 13.80 14.58
N ASP A 9 -17.20 15.03 14.14
CA ASP A 9 -18.57 15.54 14.09
C ASP A 9 -19.36 14.63 13.14
N PRO A 10 -20.56 14.10 13.50
CA PRO A 10 -21.32 13.16 12.66
C PRO A 10 -21.65 13.65 11.24
N GLY A 11 -21.31 14.89 10.87
CA GLY A 11 -21.41 15.44 9.51
C GLY A 11 -20.09 15.53 8.73
N ASP A 12 -18.93 15.21 9.31
CA ASP A 12 -17.64 15.35 8.63
C ASP A 12 -17.35 14.19 7.67
N VAL A 13 -16.96 14.55 6.46
CA VAL A 13 -16.46 13.59 5.48
C VAL A 13 -15.08 13.12 5.94
N ILE A 14 -14.99 11.87 6.41
CA ILE A 14 -13.74 11.30 6.94
C ILE A 14 -12.75 10.91 5.84
N ARG A 15 -13.26 10.42 4.70
CA ARG A 15 -12.45 10.03 3.54
C ARG A 15 -13.26 10.16 2.26
N THR A 16 -12.60 10.62 1.20
CA THR A 16 -13.12 10.59 -0.18
C THR A 16 -12.15 9.81 -1.05
N GLY A 17 -12.64 9.34 -2.20
CA GLY A 17 -11.82 8.68 -3.20
C GLY A 17 -12.55 8.61 -4.54
N SER A 18 -11.80 8.36 -5.60
CA SER A 18 -12.30 8.16 -6.95
C SER A 18 -11.70 6.90 -7.57
N PRO A 19 -12.49 6.03 -8.21
CA PRO A 19 -11.95 4.90 -8.95
C PRO A 19 -11.05 5.35 -10.12
N GLU A 20 -11.18 6.59 -10.59
CA GLU A 20 -10.37 7.20 -11.65
C GLU A 20 -9.03 7.74 -11.16
N SER A 21 -8.85 7.92 -9.85
CA SER A 21 -7.60 8.39 -9.25
C SER A 21 -6.63 7.24 -9.03
N THR A 22 -5.45 7.33 -9.65
CA THR A 22 -4.38 6.35 -9.44
C THR A 22 -3.88 6.34 -8.00
N VAL A 23 -3.85 7.50 -7.34
CA VAL A 23 -3.43 7.62 -5.93
C VAL A 23 -4.45 6.92 -5.01
N ASP A 24 -5.74 7.11 -5.26
CA ASP A 24 -6.79 6.47 -4.46
C ASP A 24 -6.77 4.95 -4.67
N ARG A 25 -6.53 4.48 -5.90
CA ARG A 25 -6.37 3.04 -6.16
C ARG A 25 -5.19 2.42 -5.42
N VAL A 26 -4.07 3.13 -5.29
CA VAL A 26 -2.94 2.66 -4.46
C VAL A 26 -3.35 2.58 -2.99
N ALA A 27 -4.06 3.59 -2.49
CA ALA A 27 -4.50 3.62 -1.11
C ALA A 27 -5.57 2.55 -0.80
N ASP A 28 -6.51 2.31 -1.72
CA ASP A 28 -7.51 1.26 -1.61
C ASP A 28 -6.87 -0.13 -1.64
N PHE A 29 -5.86 -0.34 -2.50
CA PHE A 29 -5.10 -1.58 -2.54
C PHE A 29 -4.37 -1.82 -1.22
N TYR A 30 -3.55 -0.88 -0.77
CA TYR A 30 -2.76 -1.09 0.46
C TYR A 30 -3.65 -1.24 1.69
N GLY A 31 -4.74 -0.48 1.81
CA GLY A 31 -5.71 -0.65 2.88
C GLY A 31 -6.30 -2.06 2.91
N ALA A 32 -6.95 -2.47 1.82
CA ALA A 32 -7.58 -3.79 1.74
C ALA A 32 -6.58 -4.95 1.82
N TYR A 33 -5.38 -4.78 1.24
CA TYR A 33 -4.34 -5.80 1.25
C TYR A 33 -3.77 -6.01 2.65
N ILE A 34 -3.46 -4.92 3.36
CA ILE A 34 -2.96 -5.00 4.74
C ILE A 34 -4.02 -5.62 5.64
N ASP A 35 -5.30 -5.23 5.53
CA ASP A 35 -6.39 -5.85 6.29
C ASP A 35 -6.47 -7.36 6.02
N ALA A 36 -6.44 -7.78 4.74
CA ALA A 36 -6.49 -9.19 4.37
C ALA A 36 -5.32 -10.01 4.93
N VAL A 37 -4.10 -9.46 4.92
CA VAL A 37 -2.91 -10.13 5.48
C VAL A 37 -2.96 -10.13 7.01
N TYR A 38 -3.39 -9.03 7.64
CA TYR A 38 -3.52 -8.90 9.09
C TYR A 38 -4.53 -9.89 9.66
N ASP A 39 -5.70 -10.01 9.01
CA ASP A 39 -6.78 -10.91 9.41
C ASP A 39 -6.48 -12.38 9.09
N GLY A 40 -5.42 -12.67 8.30
CA GLY A 40 -5.11 -14.00 7.81
C GLY A 40 -6.20 -14.56 6.90
N THR A 41 -6.86 -13.70 6.12
CA THR A 41 -7.97 -14.11 5.25
C THR A 41 -7.43 -14.86 4.03
N ASP A 42 -7.71 -16.17 3.98
CA ASP A 42 -7.30 -17.03 2.87
C ASP A 42 -7.78 -16.50 1.51
N ASN A 43 -6.90 -16.55 0.51
CA ASN A 43 -7.12 -16.14 -0.89
C ASN A 43 -7.34 -14.65 -1.18
N LEU A 44 -7.90 -13.86 -0.26
CA LEU A 44 -8.23 -12.46 -0.54
C LEU A 44 -7.00 -11.63 -0.95
N GLY A 45 -5.87 -11.79 -0.24
CA GLY A 45 -4.63 -11.10 -0.60
C GLY A 45 -4.15 -11.42 -2.03
N ARG A 46 -4.33 -12.67 -2.48
CA ARG A 46 -3.99 -13.09 -3.85
C ARG A 46 -4.92 -12.45 -4.89
N GLU A 47 -6.21 -12.36 -4.59
CA GLU A 47 -7.20 -11.75 -5.49
C GLU A 47 -7.00 -10.24 -5.60
N LEU A 48 -6.71 -9.55 -4.49
CA LEU A 48 -6.36 -8.14 -4.47
C LEU A 48 -5.11 -7.87 -5.31
N ARG A 49 -4.05 -8.68 -5.16
CA ARG A 49 -2.87 -8.58 -6.02
C ARG A 49 -3.23 -8.74 -7.49
N ALA A 50 -4.07 -9.72 -7.85
CA ALA A 50 -4.50 -9.93 -9.23
C ALA A 50 -5.33 -8.77 -9.81
N HIS A 51 -6.08 -8.05 -8.95
CA HIS A 51 -6.91 -6.93 -9.36
C HIS A 51 -6.15 -5.60 -9.51
N TYR A 52 -5.18 -5.34 -8.63
CA TYR A 52 -4.50 -4.03 -8.55
C TYR A 52 -3.11 -4.01 -9.18
N LEU A 53 -2.43 -5.14 -9.30
CA LEU A 53 -1.06 -5.21 -9.81
C LEU A 53 -1.03 -5.71 -11.26
N THR A 54 -0.06 -5.24 -12.03
CA THR A 54 0.24 -5.84 -13.34
C THR A 54 0.68 -7.29 -13.17
N GLU A 55 0.44 -8.12 -14.19
CA GLU A 55 0.89 -9.52 -14.17
C GLU A 55 2.42 -9.63 -14.05
N GLU A 56 3.15 -8.74 -14.73
CA GLU A 56 4.61 -8.71 -14.67
C GLU A 56 5.10 -8.40 -13.25
N LEU A 57 4.53 -7.40 -12.57
CA LEU A 57 4.88 -7.11 -11.19
C LEU A 57 4.59 -8.31 -10.29
N ARG A 58 3.45 -8.98 -10.43
CA ARG A 58 3.13 -10.17 -9.63
C ARG A 58 4.16 -11.28 -9.78
N ARG A 59 4.70 -11.49 -10.99
CA ARG A 59 5.78 -12.48 -11.22
C ARG A 59 7.07 -12.06 -10.51
N ARG A 60 7.48 -10.79 -10.67
CA ARG A 60 8.68 -10.26 -10.00
C ARG A 60 8.57 -10.29 -8.47
N LEU A 61 7.37 -10.07 -7.94
CA LEU A 61 7.12 -10.22 -6.51
C LEU A 61 7.27 -11.67 -6.08
N ALA A 62 6.67 -12.63 -6.79
CA ALA A 62 6.81 -14.05 -6.47
C ALA A 62 8.28 -14.51 -6.43
N ASP A 63 9.08 -14.11 -7.42
CA ASP A 63 10.51 -14.43 -7.46
C ASP A 63 11.27 -13.81 -6.26
N TRP A 64 10.91 -12.58 -5.89
CA TRP A 64 11.52 -11.91 -4.73
C TRP A 64 11.08 -12.57 -3.42
N GLU A 65 9.81 -12.94 -3.28
CA GLU A 65 9.24 -13.59 -2.10
C GLU A 65 9.88 -14.96 -1.86
N GLU A 66 10.10 -15.74 -2.92
CA GLU A 66 10.81 -17.02 -2.84
C GLU A 66 12.24 -16.83 -2.32
N ALA A 67 12.95 -15.81 -2.80
CA ALA A 67 14.33 -15.53 -2.42
C ALA A 67 14.47 -14.93 -1.01
N ASN A 68 13.48 -14.18 -0.53
CA ASN A 68 13.59 -13.40 0.71
C ASN A 68 12.75 -13.94 1.87
N HIS A 69 11.84 -14.89 1.60
CA HIS A 69 10.91 -15.45 2.59
C HIS A 69 10.11 -14.36 3.34
N ALA A 70 9.70 -13.32 2.62
CA ALA A 70 8.99 -12.16 3.11
C ALA A 70 7.87 -11.79 2.13
N ASP A 71 6.88 -11.00 2.56
CA ASP A 71 5.86 -10.47 1.66
C ASP A 71 6.47 -9.38 0.77
N GLY A 72 6.38 -9.55 -0.55
CA GLY A 72 7.01 -8.66 -1.52
C GLY A 72 6.30 -7.33 -1.72
N VAL A 73 5.00 -7.24 -1.43
CA VAL A 73 4.25 -5.97 -1.45
C VAL A 73 4.63 -5.12 -0.24
N LEU A 74 4.79 -5.76 0.91
CA LEU A 74 5.13 -5.11 2.17
C LEU A 74 6.64 -4.93 2.36
N ARG A 75 7.45 -5.69 1.61
CA ARG A 75 8.91 -5.82 1.76
C ARG A 75 9.33 -6.23 3.18
N ALA A 76 8.53 -7.06 3.83
CA ALA A 76 8.74 -7.45 5.22
C ALA A 76 8.14 -8.83 5.56
N GLN A 77 8.55 -9.39 6.69
CA GLN A 77 8.03 -10.67 7.20
C GLN A 77 6.77 -10.50 8.07
N ASN A 78 6.54 -9.31 8.60
CA ASN A 78 5.40 -8.96 9.45
C ASN A 78 4.39 -8.08 8.68
N VAL A 79 3.32 -7.68 9.38
CA VAL A 79 2.26 -6.83 8.86
C VAL A 79 2.34 -5.46 9.54
N PRO A 80 2.23 -4.33 8.80
CA PRO A 80 2.30 -3.02 9.41
C PRO A 80 1.02 -2.71 10.19
N LEU A 81 1.15 -1.90 11.25
CA LEU A 81 0.02 -1.44 12.06
C LEU A 81 -0.64 -0.18 11.49
N GLN A 82 0.12 0.60 10.71
CA GLN A 82 -0.39 1.81 10.06
C GLN A 82 0.24 1.97 8.68
N TRP A 83 -0.50 2.63 7.80
CA TRP A 83 -0.04 2.97 6.47
C TRP A 83 -0.50 4.38 6.06
N GLU A 84 0.28 5.04 5.22
CA GLU A 84 -0.04 6.33 4.61
C GLU A 84 0.35 6.30 3.14
N VAL A 85 -0.46 6.93 2.28
CA VAL A 85 -0.14 7.09 0.85
C VAL A 85 -0.03 8.57 0.52
N ARG A 86 1.06 8.96 -0.13
CA ARG A 86 1.31 10.32 -0.63
C ARG A 86 1.52 10.30 -2.13
N TYR A 87 0.89 11.25 -2.83
CA TYR A 87 1.28 11.56 -4.20
C TYR A 87 2.71 12.10 -4.21
N SER A 88 3.51 11.67 -5.19
CA SER A 88 4.86 12.18 -5.40
C SER A 88 4.94 12.97 -6.70
N ASP A 89 4.74 12.31 -7.85
CA ASP A 89 4.82 12.96 -9.16
C ASP A 89 4.07 12.14 -10.23
N SER A 90 4.00 12.64 -11.46
CA SER A 90 3.51 11.90 -12.62
C SER A 90 4.23 12.33 -13.90
N GLY A 91 4.44 11.39 -14.81
CA GLY A 91 5.18 11.64 -16.04
C GLY A 91 5.36 10.37 -16.86
N ALA A 92 5.65 10.53 -18.15
CA ALA A 92 5.92 9.42 -19.08
C ALA A 92 4.86 8.29 -19.08
N GLY A 93 3.59 8.62 -18.82
CA GLY A 93 2.51 7.62 -18.76
C GLY A 93 2.34 6.93 -17.41
N HIS A 94 3.04 7.38 -16.37
CA HIS A 94 2.97 6.81 -15.02
C HIS A 94 2.63 7.86 -13.96
N ALA A 95 2.04 7.40 -12.86
CA ALA A 95 1.95 8.11 -11.60
C ALA A 95 2.88 7.46 -10.57
N PHE A 96 3.46 8.29 -9.71
CA PHE A 96 4.36 7.89 -8.64
C PHE A 96 3.76 8.29 -7.30
N THR A 97 3.66 7.32 -6.40
CA THR A 97 3.20 7.54 -5.02
C THR A 97 4.20 6.93 -4.04
N VAL A 98 4.25 7.47 -2.84
CA VAL A 98 5.02 6.90 -1.73
C VAL A 98 4.05 6.32 -0.72
N VAL A 99 4.25 5.04 -0.40
CA VAL A 99 3.53 4.35 0.68
C VAL A 99 4.46 4.24 1.87
N THR A 100 4.07 4.78 3.01
CA THR A 100 4.81 4.63 4.27
C THR A 100 4.12 3.58 5.12
N LEU A 101 4.83 2.52 5.47
CA LEU A 101 4.39 1.45 6.37
C LEU A 101 5.00 1.67 7.75
N THR A 102 4.22 1.46 8.81
CA THR A 102 4.65 1.64 10.21
C THR A 102 4.44 0.35 10.99
N TRP A 103 5.49 -0.19 11.62
CA TRP A 103 5.53 -1.57 12.12
C TRP A 103 5.33 -1.73 13.64
N GLY A 104 5.32 -0.64 14.39
CA GLY A 104 5.18 -0.64 15.84
C GLY A 104 4.33 0.50 16.35
N GLY A 105 3.90 0.40 17.61
CA GLY A 105 3.28 1.50 18.35
C GLY A 105 4.30 2.22 19.24
N GLY A 106 3.99 3.45 19.65
CA GLY A 106 4.82 4.24 20.57
C GLY A 106 5.40 5.51 19.95
N THR A 107 6.38 6.12 20.63
CA THR A 107 6.90 7.45 20.27
C THR A 107 7.86 7.45 19.08
N ASP A 108 8.47 6.31 18.74
CA ASP A 108 9.40 6.19 17.62
C ASP A 108 9.22 4.85 16.89
N PRO A 109 8.15 4.71 16.08
CA PRO A 109 7.90 3.47 15.38
C PRO A 109 8.78 3.35 14.14
N GLU A 110 9.24 2.14 13.85
CA GLU A 110 9.96 1.80 12.63
C GLU A 110 9.07 2.03 11.41
N ARG A 111 9.64 2.62 10.35
CA ARG A 111 8.94 2.93 9.11
C ARG A 111 9.71 2.48 7.88
N THR A 112 8.99 1.89 6.94
CA THR A 112 9.50 1.57 5.59
C THR A 112 8.78 2.45 4.57
N ARG A 113 9.53 3.03 3.63
CA ARG A 113 8.96 3.81 2.52
C ARG A 113 9.06 3.01 1.23
N LEU A 114 7.95 2.89 0.54
CA LEU A 114 7.84 2.22 -0.73
C LEU A 114 7.51 3.24 -1.83
N ALA A 115 8.39 3.36 -2.82
CA ALA A 115 8.09 4.04 -4.06
C ALA A 115 7.25 3.10 -4.94
N ILE A 116 6.05 3.57 -5.29
CA ILE A 116 5.07 2.85 -6.09
C ILE A 116 4.94 3.55 -7.43
N GLN A 117 5.06 2.78 -8.51
CA GLN A 117 4.76 3.24 -9.86
C GLN A 117 3.45 2.62 -10.32
N SER A 118 2.60 3.41 -10.96
CA SER A 118 1.34 2.96 -11.54
C SER A 118 1.20 3.46 -12.97
N ASP A 119 0.63 2.62 -13.84
CA ASP A 119 0.40 2.99 -15.24
C ASP A 119 -0.86 3.85 -15.36
N LEU A 120 -0.78 5.03 -15.97
CA LEU A 120 -1.94 5.94 -16.06
C LEU A 120 -3.06 5.39 -16.94
N ALA A 121 -2.72 4.59 -17.96
CA ALA A 121 -3.71 4.04 -18.89
C ALA A 121 -4.59 2.95 -18.26
N THR A 122 -4.00 2.10 -17.42
CA THR A 122 -4.68 0.96 -16.77
C THR A 122 -5.03 1.23 -15.31
N ARG A 123 -4.33 2.18 -14.67
CA ARG A 123 -4.32 2.48 -13.24
C ARG A 123 -3.82 1.30 -12.37
N LEU A 124 -3.14 0.34 -12.98
CA LEU A 124 -2.52 -0.78 -12.26
C LEU A 124 -1.16 -0.36 -11.70
N ILE A 125 -0.82 -0.89 -10.54
CA ILE A 125 0.50 -0.76 -9.96
C ILE A 125 1.46 -1.64 -10.76
N SER A 126 2.48 -1.01 -11.33
CA SER A 126 3.45 -1.65 -12.20
C SER A 126 4.83 -1.80 -11.55
N ASP A 127 5.14 -1.09 -10.46
CA ASP A 127 6.36 -1.32 -9.70
C ASP A 127 6.25 -0.96 -8.21
N ILE A 128 7.02 -1.67 -7.37
CA ILE A 128 7.15 -1.45 -5.93
C ILE A 128 8.63 -1.59 -5.55
N LYS A 129 9.21 -0.52 -5.00
CA LYS A 129 10.61 -0.49 -4.54
C LYS A 129 10.71 0.17 -3.18
N GLU A 130 11.62 -0.29 -2.34
CA GLU A 130 12.00 0.51 -1.18
C GLU A 130 12.66 1.82 -1.63
N SER A 131 12.29 2.91 -0.96
CA SER A 131 12.86 4.23 -1.18
C SER A 131 13.76 4.57 0.01
N THR A 132 15.03 4.83 -0.26
CA THR A 132 15.92 5.57 0.64
C THR A 132 15.73 7.06 0.34
N ASP A 133 15.43 7.87 1.35
CA ASP A 133 15.30 9.34 1.21
C ASP A 133 16.55 9.98 0.58
#